data_AF-A0A1X7KSY4-F1
#
_entry.id   AF-A0A1X7KSY4-F1
#
_cell.length_a   1.000
_cell.length_b   1.000
_cell.length_c   1.000
_cell.angle_alpha   90.00
_cell.angle_beta   90.00
_cell.angle_gamma   90.00
#
_symmetry.space_group_name_H-M   'P 1'
#
loop_
_entity.id
_entity.type
_entity.pdbx_description
1 polymer ?
#
loop_
_entity_poly.entity_id
_entity_poly.type
_entity_poly.pdbx_seq_one_letter_code
_entity_poly.pdbx_strand_id
1 'polypeptide(L)'
;MKKRRVVIGVLGTVLDKRGKRANRFHKWRPTVGLCQQPDFPVDRLELLYQPKDSGMAEQLSDDIAHVSPDTDVRRHQVIIKDPWDFEEVYAAFLDFATRYDFDTANEEYLVHITTGTHVAQICWFLLTEARYLPASLLQTGPARKGTPEEGSPAGTYSVIDLDLSRYTTLTSRFQREQQQSISFLKAGIDTRNTTFNQLIDRIERVALRSTAPVLLTGPTGAGKSFLAKRIYQLKQARHQVAGKLVAVNCATLRGDNAMSTLFGHVKGAFTGALTARTGLLREADGGVLFLDEIAELGLDEQAMLLKAIEEKTFFPFGSDKEVQSDFQLIAGTHRDMRQWVTEGRFREDLYARINMWSFALPGLAQRREDIPPNVEYELQRFSSEAQAQVRFDKEARDHYLNFACSAQAQWRGNFRELSSSVSRMATLAEQGRITLEAVKEEIAQLKESWQITSPDVAPNPDIDLFDQRQLETVLEVCRRTQSLSEAGRELFAVSRLKKANPNDADRLRKYLARFNLSWDSAHGG
;
A
#
# COMPACT_ATOMS: atom_id res chain seq x y z
N MET A 1 -19.55 -43.21 -8.46
CA MET A 1 -18.64 -44.36 -8.63
C MET A 1 -17.30 -43.98 -8.02
N LYS A 2 -16.61 -44.92 -7.35
CA LYS A 2 -15.27 -44.66 -6.78
C LYS A 2 -14.30 -44.48 -7.96
N LYS A 3 -13.61 -43.34 -8.03
CA LYS A 3 -12.59 -43.08 -9.07
C LYS A 3 -11.44 -44.09 -8.90
N ARG A 4 -10.81 -44.48 -10.01
CA ARG A 4 -9.61 -45.33 -9.99
C ARG A 4 -8.43 -44.50 -9.52
N ARG A 5 -7.64 -45.00 -8.58
CA ARG A 5 -6.50 -44.30 -8.01
C ARG A 5 -5.23 -44.63 -8.79
N VAL A 6 -4.66 -43.59 -9.39
CA VAL A 6 -3.44 -43.67 -10.19
C VAL A 6 -2.34 -42.92 -9.44
N VAL A 7 -1.27 -43.64 -9.11
CA VAL A 7 -0.09 -43.04 -8.46
C VAL A 7 1.01 -42.88 -9.50
N ILE A 8 1.60 -41.70 -9.57
CA ILE A 8 2.77 -41.39 -10.40
C ILE A 8 3.97 -41.28 -9.46
N GLY A 9 5.01 -42.06 -9.69
CA GLY A 9 6.19 -42.07 -8.82
C GLY A 9 7.47 -42.30 -9.59
N VAL A 10 8.60 -41.93 -8.97
CA VAL A 10 9.93 -42.18 -9.53
C VAL A 10 10.54 -43.39 -8.82
N LEU A 11 11.29 -44.21 -9.54
CA LEU A 11 12.00 -45.34 -8.96
C LEU A 11 13.00 -44.87 -7.88
N GLY A 12 12.83 -45.34 -6.64
CA GLY A 12 13.77 -45.07 -5.56
C GLY A 12 15.01 -45.95 -5.62
N THR A 13 16.03 -45.56 -6.38
CA THR A 13 17.28 -46.33 -6.59
C THR A 13 18.02 -46.75 -5.31
N VAL A 14 17.80 -46.02 -4.20
CA VAL A 14 18.34 -46.35 -2.87
C VAL A 14 17.28 -46.97 -1.95
N LEU A 15 16.10 -46.36 -1.86
CA LEU A 15 15.09 -46.73 -0.87
C LEU A 15 14.34 -48.01 -1.27
N ASP A 16 14.00 -48.18 -2.54
CA ASP A 16 13.29 -49.35 -3.05
C ASP A 16 14.21 -50.52 -3.38
N LYS A 17 15.54 -50.32 -3.32
CA LYS A 17 16.53 -51.40 -3.49
C LYS A 17 16.75 -52.23 -2.21
N ARG A 18 16.17 -51.82 -1.08
CA ARG A 18 16.48 -52.40 0.23
C ARG A 18 15.94 -53.84 0.38
N GLY A 19 16.79 -54.72 0.93
CA GLY A 19 16.44 -56.12 1.19
C GLY A 19 16.98 -57.07 0.11
N LYS A 20 17.18 -58.35 0.45
CA LYS A 20 17.63 -59.40 -0.47
C LYS A 20 16.74 -60.62 -0.30
N ARG A 21 16.42 -61.31 -1.42
CA ARG A 21 15.57 -62.52 -1.44
C ARG A 21 14.27 -62.26 -0.65
N ALA A 22 13.81 -63.18 0.18
CA ALA A 22 12.58 -63.04 0.98
C ALA A 22 12.57 -61.79 1.90
N ASN A 23 13.73 -61.30 2.35
CA ASN A 23 13.80 -60.14 3.24
C ASN A 23 13.43 -58.80 2.55
N ARG A 24 13.23 -58.78 1.23
CA ARG A 24 12.78 -57.58 0.50
C ARG A 24 11.31 -57.22 0.74
N PHE A 25 10.52 -58.17 1.25
CA PHE A 25 9.13 -57.96 1.66
C PHE A 25 9.00 -57.51 3.12
N HIS A 26 10.05 -57.67 3.93
CA HIS A 26 10.05 -57.30 5.36
C HIS A 26 10.81 -56.00 5.66
N LYS A 27 11.50 -55.42 4.68
CA LYS A 27 12.15 -54.11 4.83
C LYS A 27 11.30 -52.98 4.26
N TRP A 28 11.34 -51.84 4.94
CA TRP A 28 10.67 -50.62 4.47
C TRP A 28 11.21 -50.17 3.09
N ARG A 29 10.30 -50.16 2.12
CA ARG A 29 10.51 -49.71 0.74
C ARG A 29 9.32 -48.81 0.36
N PRO A 30 9.53 -47.51 0.09
CA PRO A 30 8.45 -46.54 -0.06
C PRO A 30 7.37 -46.89 -1.09
N THR A 31 7.76 -47.40 -2.27
CA THR A 31 6.80 -47.68 -3.36
C THR A 31 6.07 -49.01 -3.12
N VAL A 32 6.77 -50.03 -2.63
CA VAL A 32 6.11 -51.31 -2.25
C VAL A 32 5.19 -51.12 -1.06
N GLY A 33 5.66 -50.39 -0.03
CA GLY A 33 4.88 -50.12 1.17
C GLY A 33 3.62 -49.32 0.89
N LEU A 34 3.65 -48.44 -0.12
CA LEU A 34 2.45 -47.76 -0.61
C LEU A 34 1.41 -48.76 -1.14
N CYS A 35 1.81 -49.69 -2.01
CA CYS A 35 0.91 -50.69 -2.58
C CYS A 35 0.43 -51.74 -1.55
N GLN A 36 1.06 -51.82 -0.38
CA GLN A 36 0.67 -52.73 0.70
C GLN A 36 -0.42 -52.15 1.63
N GLN A 37 -0.85 -50.91 1.43
CA GLN A 37 -1.82 -50.24 2.31
C GLN A 37 -3.24 -50.79 2.10
N PRO A 38 -3.87 -51.46 3.09
CA PRO A 38 -5.16 -52.11 2.91
C PRO A 38 -6.32 -51.13 2.75
N ASP A 39 -6.22 -49.94 3.35
CA ASP A 39 -7.19 -48.85 3.28
C ASP A 39 -6.93 -47.91 2.08
N PHE A 40 -5.84 -48.11 1.36
CA PHE A 40 -5.41 -47.26 0.26
C PHE A 40 -5.05 -48.08 -0.99
N PRO A 41 -6.02 -48.77 -1.61
CA PRO A 41 -5.77 -49.55 -2.81
C PRO A 41 -5.29 -48.62 -3.94
N VAL A 42 -4.20 -49.01 -4.59
CA VAL A 42 -3.65 -48.37 -5.77
C VAL A 42 -4.06 -49.19 -6.98
N ASP A 43 -4.93 -48.66 -7.83
CA ASP A 43 -5.39 -49.37 -9.03
C ASP A 43 -4.31 -49.37 -10.12
N ARG A 44 -3.54 -48.28 -10.21
CA ARG A 44 -2.46 -48.14 -11.19
C ARG A 44 -1.26 -47.35 -10.65
N LEU A 45 -0.06 -47.81 -10.96
CA LEU A 45 1.21 -47.15 -10.65
C LEU A 45 1.96 -46.82 -11.94
N GLU A 46 2.09 -45.53 -12.23
CA GLU A 46 2.94 -44.99 -13.29
C GLU A 46 4.36 -44.79 -12.71
N LEU A 47 5.26 -45.74 -12.98
CA LEU A 47 6.62 -45.77 -12.44
C LEU A 47 7.63 -45.20 -13.44
N LEU A 48 8.13 -44.00 -13.17
CA LEU A 48 9.21 -43.38 -13.93
C LEU A 48 10.56 -43.95 -13.52
N TYR A 49 11.40 -44.31 -14.50
CA TYR A 49 12.72 -44.88 -14.24
C TYR A 49 13.73 -44.46 -15.32
N GLN A 50 15.02 -44.49 -14.98
CA GLN A 50 16.09 -44.27 -15.96
C GLN A 50 16.41 -45.55 -16.74
N PRO A 51 16.85 -45.47 -18.00
CA PRO A 51 17.15 -46.65 -18.82
C PRO A 51 18.14 -47.62 -18.17
N LYS A 52 19.12 -47.08 -17.43
CA LYS A 52 20.15 -47.85 -16.69
C LYS A 52 19.60 -48.68 -15.53
N ASP A 53 18.41 -48.33 -15.03
CA ASP A 53 17.77 -48.95 -13.86
C ASP A 53 16.60 -49.88 -14.26
N SER A 54 16.50 -50.27 -15.54
CA SER A 54 15.41 -51.09 -16.09
C SER A 54 15.18 -52.40 -15.34
N GLY A 55 16.23 -53.15 -15.03
CA GLY A 55 16.13 -54.40 -14.27
C GLY A 55 15.63 -54.19 -12.84
N MET A 56 15.92 -53.04 -12.23
CA MET A 56 15.39 -52.70 -10.91
C MET A 56 13.91 -52.32 -10.97
N ALA A 57 13.49 -51.60 -12.02
CA ALA A 57 12.08 -51.28 -12.24
C ALA A 57 11.24 -52.54 -12.49
N GLU A 58 11.78 -53.51 -13.22
CA GLU A 58 11.16 -54.83 -13.43
C GLU A 58 11.01 -55.59 -12.10
N GLN A 59 12.09 -55.70 -11.32
CA GLN A 59 12.02 -56.37 -10.02
C GLN A 59 11.01 -55.69 -9.06
N LEU A 60 10.95 -54.35 -9.06
CA LEU A 60 9.98 -53.63 -8.25
C LEU A 60 8.54 -53.90 -8.70
N SER A 61 8.31 -54.03 -10.01
CA SER A 61 7.00 -54.36 -10.57
C SER A 61 6.56 -55.76 -10.16
N ASP A 62 7.47 -56.75 -10.22
CA ASP A 62 7.20 -58.11 -9.75
C ASP A 62 6.90 -58.17 -8.25
N ASP A 63 7.64 -57.39 -7.45
CA ASP A 63 7.43 -57.30 -6.02
C ASP A 63 6.06 -56.67 -5.70
N ILE A 64 5.62 -55.68 -6.47
CA ILE A 64 4.28 -55.07 -6.34
C ILE A 64 3.19 -56.06 -6.73
N ALA A 65 3.35 -56.76 -7.86
CA ALA A 65 2.38 -57.78 -8.30
C ALA A 65 2.22 -58.91 -7.27
N HIS A 66 3.26 -59.22 -6.50
CA HIS A 66 3.19 -60.18 -5.40
C HIS A 66 2.38 -59.69 -4.20
N VAL A 67 2.51 -58.41 -3.83
CA VAL A 67 1.89 -57.84 -2.61
C VAL A 67 0.53 -57.18 -2.87
N SER A 68 0.29 -56.74 -4.10
CA SER A 68 -0.95 -56.11 -4.58
C SER A 68 -1.24 -56.59 -6.02
N PRO A 69 -1.83 -57.79 -6.17
CA PRO A 69 -2.05 -58.40 -7.49
C PRO A 69 -2.94 -57.59 -8.43
N ASP A 70 -3.81 -56.74 -7.87
CA ASP A 70 -4.76 -55.94 -8.61
C ASP A 70 -4.17 -54.60 -9.11
N THR A 71 -2.94 -54.24 -8.71
CA THR A 71 -2.27 -53.01 -9.13
C THR A 71 -1.61 -53.18 -10.50
N ASP A 72 -2.04 -52.39 -11.49
CA ASP A 72 -1.37 -52.29 -12.80
C ASP A 72 -0.12 -51.41 -12.69
N VAL A 73 1.08 -51.96 -12.91
CA VAL A 73 2.34 -51.19 -12.88
C VAL A 73 2.80 -50.89 -14.30
N ARG A 74 2.73 -49.62 -14.68
CA ARG A 74 3.17 -49.10 -15.99
C ARG A 74 4.50 -48.38 -15.85
N ARG A 75 5.49 -48.81 -16.62
CA ARG A 75 6.87 -48.33 -16.53
C ARG A 75 7.13 -47.28 -17.61
N HIS A 76 7.56 -46.10 -17.21
CA HIS A 76 7.88 -44.97 -18.10
C HIS A 76 9.37 -44.66 -18.06
N GLN A 77 10.01 -44.76 -19.22
CA GLN A 77 11.43 -44.44 -19.33
C GLN A 77 11.63 -42.93 -19.44
N VAL A 78 12.44 -42.36 -18.54
CA VAL A 78 12.84 -40.94 -18.57
C VAL A 78 14.36 -40.80 -18.60
N ILE A 79 14.87 -39.90 -19.43
CA ILE A 79 16.31 -39.67 -19.60
C ILE A 79 16.69 -38.41 -18.83
N ILE A 80 17.47 -38.58 -17.77
CA ILE A 80 18.00 -37.50 -16.93
C ILE A 80 19.49 -37.78 -16.76
N LYS A 81 20.37 -36.89 -17.25
CA LYS A 81 21.82 -37.12 -17.19
C LYS A 81 22.32 -36.81 -15.78
N ASP A 82 21.93 -35.65 -15.23
CA ASP A 82 22.20 -35.28 -13.85
C ASP A 82 20.88 -35.19 -13.04
N PRO A 83 20.62 -36.12 -12.10
CA PRO A 83 19.43 -36.10 -11.26
C PRO A 83 19.44 -35.00 -10.17
N TRP A 84 20.52 -34.20 -10.09
CA TRP A 84 20.64 -33.02 -9.23
C TRP A 84 20.57 -31.70 -10.01
N ASP A 85 20.52 -31.74 -11.34
CA ASP A 85 20.26 -30.57 -12.16
C ASP A 85 18.76 -30.28 -12.22
N PHE A 86 18.37 -29.07 -11.85
CA PHE A 86 16.96 -28.69 -11.76
C PHE A 86 16.29 -28.60 -13.15
N GLU A 87 16.98 -28.03 -14.13
CA GLU A 87 16.43 -27.80 -15.46
C GLU A 87 16.21 -29.15 -16.17
N GLU A 88 17.18 -30.05 -16.11
CA GLU A 88 17.06 -31.39 -16.72
C GLU A 88 15.91 -32.20 -16.08
N VAL A 89 15.83 -32.24 -14.75
CA VAL A 89 14.80 -33.01 -14.03
C VAL A 89 13.41 -32.41 -14.29
N TYR A 90 13.29 -31.07 -14.24
CA TYR A 90 12.02 -30.39 -14.50
C TYR A 90 11.54 -30.63 -15.93
N ALA A 91 12.43 -30.49 -16.93
CA ALA A 91 12.10 -30.73 -18.33
C ALA A 91 11.65 -32.18 -18.56
N ALA A 92 12.35 -33.18 -18.00
CA ALA A 92 11.97 -34.58 -18.15
C ALA A 92 10.59 -34.90 -17.54
N PHE A 93 10.26 -34.33 -16.38
CA PHE A 93 8.95 -34.55 -15.75
C PHE A 93 7.84 -33.76 -16.44
N LEU A 94 8.12 -32.56 -16.95
CA LEU A 94 7.18 -31.80 -17.76
C LEU A 94 6.87 -32.51 -19.07
N ASP A 95 7.88 -33.08 -19.74
CA ASP A 95 7.72 -33.89 -20.95
C ASP A 95 6.82 -35.10 -20.69
N PHE A 96 6.97 -35.77 -19.54
CA PHE A 96 6.05 -36.83 -19.13
C PHE A 96 4.64 -36.29 -18.91
N ALA A 97 4.48 -35.25 -18.10
CA ALA A 97 3.17 -34.68 -17.76
C ALA A 97 2.40 -34.19 -19.00
N THR A 98 3.08 -33.58 -19.96
CA THR A 98 2.45 -33.04 -21.18
C THR A 98 2.05 -34.11 -22.20
N ARG A 99 2.73 -35.27 -22.20
CA ARG A 99 2.41 -36.41 -23.09
C ARG A 99 1.44 -37.41 -22.46
N TYR A 100 1.19 -37.30 -21.16
CA TYR A 100 0.35 -38.24 -20.44
C TYR A 100 -1.12 -37.81 -20.51
N ASP A 101 -1.99 -38.73 -20.95
CA ASP A 101 -3.42 -38.48 -21.09
C ASP A 101 -4.15 -38.65 -19.74
N PHE A 102 -4.51 -37.53 -19.10
CA PHE A 102 -5.22 -37.53 -17.82
C PHE A 102 -6.76 -37.64 -18.00
N ASP A 103 -7.36 -38.69 -17.44
CA ASP A 103 -8.81 -38.86 -17.30
C ASP A 103 -9.27 -38.45 -15.89
N THR A 104 -9.32 -37.15 -15.63
CA THR A 104 -9.75 -36.63 -14.31
C THR A 104 -11.23 -36.91 -13.98
N ALA A 105 -12.03 -37.37 -14.95
CA ALA A 105 -13.44 -37.70 -14.72
C ALA A 105 -13.56 -39.05 -14.00
N ASN A 106 -12.77 -40.04 -14.40
CA ASN A 106 -12.84 -41.41 -13.86
C ASN A 106 -11.66 -41.78 -12.95
N GLU A 107 -10.56 -41.03 -13.00
CA GLU A 107 -9.33 -41.32 -12.26
C GLU A 107 -8.99 -40.21 -11.24
N GLU A 108 -8.40 -40.61 -10.12
CA GLU A 108 -7.80 -39.77 -9.09
C GLU A 108 -6.29 -39.92 -9.17
N TYR A 109 -5.58 -38.84 -9.48
CA TYR A 109 -4.12 -38.86 -9.62
C TYR A 109 -3.42 -38.42 -8.34
N LEU A 110 -2.33 -39.11 -8.02
CA LEU A 110 -1.47 -38.82 -6.88
C LEU A 110 -0.01 -38.87 -7.30
N VAL A 111 0.79 -37.89 -6.89
CA VAL A 111 2.24 -37.88 -7.17
C VAL A 111 3.00 -38.30 -5.92
N HIS A 112 3.68 -39.44 -5.98
CA HIS A 112 4.47 -39.98 -4.89
C HIS A 112 5.82 -39.29 -4.79
N ILE A 113 6.00 -38.46 -3.75
CA ILE A 113 7.17 -37.60 -3.57
C ILE A 113 8.22 -38.19 -2.61
N THR A 114 8.04 -39.40 -2.09
CA THR A 114 9.02 -39.97 -1.13
C THR A 114 10.29 -40.46 -1.82
N THR A 115 10.20 -40.86 -3.09
CA THR A 115 11.31 -41.41 -3.87
C THR A 115 11.90 -40.36 -4.83
N GLY A 116 13.12 -40.61 -5.32
CA GLY A 116 13.89 -39.65 -6.11
C GLY A 116 14.79 -38.75 -5.27
N THR A 117 15.50 -37.83 -5.93
CA THR A 117 16.33 -36.78 -5.31
C THR A 117 15.46 -35.67 -4.74
N HIS A 118 16.00 -34.83 -3.85
CA HIS A 118 15.29 -33.63 -3.40
C HIS A 118 14.90 -32.69 -4.56
N VAL A 119 15.68 -32.67 -5.64
CA VAL A 119 15.36 -31.94 -6.87
C VAL A 119 14.09 -32.50 -7.51
N ALA A 120 14.00 -33.83 -7.68
CA ALA A 120 12.79 -34.47 -8.19
C ALA A 120 11.53 -34.17 -7.34
N GLN A 121 11.68 -34.12 -6.02
CA GLN A 121 10.59 -33.76 -5.10
C GLN A 121 10.08 -32.33 -5.34
N ILE A 122 10.99 -31.37 -5.50
CA ILE A 122 10.67 -29.97 -5.81
C ILE A 122 10.00 -29.88 -7.19
N CYS A 123 10.53 -30.56 -8.21
CA CYS A 123 9.94 -30.56 -9.55
C CYS A 123 8.51 -31.12 -9.53
N TRP A 124 8.25 -32.20 -8.80
CA TRP A 124 6.91 -32.74 -8.62
C TRP A 124 5.95 -31.75 -7.95
N PHE A 125 6.41 -31.09 -6.88
CA PHE A 125 5.63 -30.03 -6.25
C PHE A 125 5.26 -28.92 -7.24
N LEU A 126 6.24 -28.38 -7.98
CA LEU A 126 6.02 -27.27 -8.91
C LEU A 126 5.10 -27.64 -10.08
N LEU A 127 5.25 -28.83 -10.64
CA LEU A 127 4.39 -29.30 -11.74
C LEU A 127 2.94 -29.55 -11.28
N THR A 128 2.77 -29.98 -10.03
CA THR A 128 1.44 -30.20 -9.43
C THR A 128 0.79 -28.86 -9.08
N GLU A 129 1.55 -27.92 -8.51
CA GLU A 129 1.08 -26.56 -8.19
C GLU A 129 0.69 -25.77 -9.46
N ALA A 130 1.54 -25.81 -10.49
CA ALA A 130 1.27 -25.20 -11.80
C ALA A 130 0.17 -25.91 -12.61
N ARG A 131 -0.44 -26.98 -12.04
CA ARG A 131 -1.51 -27.79 -12.63
C ARG A 131 -1.15 -28.48 -13.95
N TYR A 132 0.13 -28.67 -14.25
CA TYR A 132 0.55 -29.60 -15.30
C TYR A 132 0.25 -31.05 -14.92
N LEU A 133 0.27 -31.36 -13.61
CA LEU A 133 -0.19 -32.62 -13.04
C LEU A 133 -1.48 -32.35 -12.25
N PRO A 134 -2.66 -32.80 -12.72
CA PRO A 134 -3.92 -32.66 -11.99
C PRO A 134 -4.01 -33.70 -10.85
N ALA A 135 -3.06 -33.65 -9.92
CA ALA A 135 -2.87 -34.64 -8.86
C ALA A 135 -2.76 -33.99 -7.48
N SER A 136 -2.95 -34.77 -6.42
CA SER A 136 -2.50 -34.40 -5.06
C SER A 136 -1.13 -35.00 -4.77
N LEU A 137 -0.37 -34.44 -3.84
CA LEU A 137 0.91 -35.03 -3.46
C LEU A 137 0.69 -36.18 -2.47
N LEU A 138 1.55 -37.20 -2.52
CA LEU A 138 1.49 -38.38 -1.68
C LEU A 138 2.87 -38.63 -1.09
N GLN A 139 2.94 -38.69 0.24
CA GLN A 139 4.17 -38.98 0.96
C GLN A 139 3.99 -40.25 1.79
N THR A 140 4.93 -41.19 1.65
CA THR A 140 5.06 -42.36 2.53
C THR A 140 6.26 -42.26 3.45
N GLY A 141 6.18 -42.92 4.61
CA GLY A 141 7.21 -42.97 5.64
C GLY A 141 7.21 -44.31 6.39
N PRO A 142 8.32 -44.67 7.06
CA PRO A 142 8.40 -45.91 7.81
C PRO A 142 7.44 -45.93 9.01
N ALA A 143 7.01 -47.12 9.42
CA ALA A 143 6.21 -47.28 10.64
C ALA A 143 6.98 -46.76 11.88
N ARG A 144 6.25 -46.18 12.85
CA ARG A 144 6.83 -45.67 14.10
C ARG A 144 7.42 -46.83 14.92
N LYS A 145 8.65 -46.67 15.42
CA LYS A 145 9.31 -47.64 16.31
C LYS A 145 8.46 -47.89 17.56
N GLY A 146 8.01 -49.14 17.78
CA GLY A 146 7.31 -49.56 19.00
C GLY A 146 6.02 -50.37 18.82
N THR A 147 5.59 -50.68 17.59
CA THR A 147 4.46 -51.60 17.34
C THR A 147 4.96 -53.06 17.36
N PRO A 148 4.43 -53.94 18.23
CA PRO A 148 4.83 -55.33 18.27
C PRO A 148 4.13 -56.17 17.18
N GLU A 149 4.97 -56.99 16.52
CA GLU A 149 4.77 -58.27 15.82
C GLU A 149 3.74 -58.45 14.68
N GLU A 150 4.25 -59.20 13.68
CA GLU A 150 3.59 -59.91 12.58
C GLU A 150 2.67 -59.10 11.63
N GLY A 151 3.28 -58.51 10.60
CA GLY A 151 2.62 -58.44 9.29
C GLY A 151 2.59 -57.10 8.53
N SER A 152 3.13 -55.99 9.04
CA SER A 152 3.00 -54.71 8.30
C SER A 152 4.31 -54.00 7.95
N PRO A 153 4.91 -54.33 6.78
CA PRO A 153 5.95 -53.54 6.14
C PRO A 153 5.41 -52.29 5.42
N ALA A 154 4.08 -52.05 5.47
CA ALA A 154 3.37 -51.02 4.69
C ALA A 154 3.69 -49.57 5.09
N GLY A 155 4.22 -49.33 6.30
CA GLY A 155 4.55 -47.99 6.79
C GLY A 155 3.33 -47.08 6.91
N THR A 156 3.53 -45.77 6.83
CA THR A 156 2.46 -44.75 6.91
C THR A 156 2.43 -43.92 5.63
N TYR A 157 1.24 -43.46 5.22
CA TYR A 157 1.08 -42.53 4.11
C TYR A 157 0.32 -41.26 4.53
N SER A 158 0.55 -40.17 3.80
CA SER A 158 -0.19 -38.91 3.92
C SER A 158 -0.42 -38.32 2.54
N VAL A 159 -1.68 -38.03 2.21
CA VAL A 159 -2.05 -37.27 1.02
C VAL A 159 -2.05 -35.78 1.37
N ILE A 160 -1.37 -34.97 0.57
CA ILE A 160 -1.22 -33.53 0.72
C ILE A 160 -1.97 -32.88 -0.44
N ASP A 161 -3.11 -32.28 -0.13
CA ASP A 161 -3.89 -31.47 -1.07
C ASP A 161 -3.25 -30.09 -1.19
N LEU A 162 -2.90 -29.66 -2.41
CA LEU A 162 -2.30 -28.35 -2.67
C LEU A 162 -3.34 -27.25 -2.88
N ASP A 163 -4.64 -27.57 -2.87
CA ASP A 163 -5.70 -26.57 -2.98
C ASP A 163 -5.79 -25.69 -1.70
N LEU A 164 -5.21 -24.49 -1.81
CA LEU A 164 -5.22 -23.46 -0.76
C LEU A 164 -6.64 -23.03 -0.33
N SER A 165 -7.69 -23.32 -1.10
CA SER A 165 -9.07 -22.96 -0.75
C SER A 165 -9.60 -23.69 0.49
N ARG A 166 -9.02 -24.85 0.85
CA ARG A 166 -9.36 -25.63 2.05
C ARG A 166 -8.54 -25.26 3.29
N TYR A 167 -7.48 -24.48 3.13
CA TYR A 167 -6.65 -24.00 4.23
C TYR A 167 -7.12 -22.62 4.74
N THR A 168 -8.32 -22.59 5.34
CA THR A 168 -8.90 -21.39 5.99
C THR A 168 -7.93 -20.75 7.00
N THR A 169 -7.05 -21.54 7.61
CA THR A 169 -6.03 -21.08 8.57
C THR A 169 -4.85 -20.35 7.91
N LEU A 170 -4.50 -20.63 6.66
CA LEU A 170 -3.46 -19.89 5.93
C LEU A 170 -4.01 -18.57 5.38
N THR A 171 -5.20 -18.60 4.79
CA THR A 171 -5.90 -17.40 4.33
C THR A 171 -6.13 -16.41 5.47
N SER A 172 -6.52 -16.88 6.66
CA SER A 172 -6.66 -16.02 7.84
C SER A 172 -5.34 -15.44 8.36
N ARG A 173 -4.19 -16.13 8.19
CA ARG A 173 -2.88 -15.58 8.53
C ARG A 173 -2.45 -14.48 7.56
N PHE A 174 -2.61 -14.70 6.26
CA PHE A 174 -2.34 -13.66 5.25
C PHE A 174 -3.26 -12.44 5.43
N GLN A 175 -4.55 -12.67 5.72
CA GLN A 175 -5.49 -11.57 6.01
C GLN A 175 -5.10 -10.80 7.28
N ARG A 176 -4.64 -11.48 8.34
CA ARG A 176 -4.13 -10.81 9.55
C ARG A 176 -2.87 -9.99 9.27
N GLU A 177 -1.95 -10.54 8.48
CA GLU A 177 -0.70 -9.85 8.13
C GLU A 177 -0.95 -8.61 7.25
N GLN A 178 -1.89 -8.71 6.32
CA GLN A 178 -2.36 -7.57 5.52
C GLN A 178 -3.07 -6.53 6.41
N GLN A 179 -3.98 -6.95 7.30
CA GLN A 179 -4.63 -6.02 8.24
C GLN A 179 -3.62 -5.30 9.16
N GLN A 180 -2.59 -6.01 9.63
CA GLN A 180 -1.51 -5.40 10.41
C GLN A 180 -0.71 -4.38 9.60
N SER A 181 -0.41 -4.67 8.35
CA SER A 181 0.33 -3.77 7.45
C SER A 181 -0.49 -2.51 7.10
N ILE A 182 -1.79 -2.67 6.83
CA ILE A 182 -2.73 -1.54 6.63
C ILE A 182 -2.84 -0.70 7.91
N SER A 183 -3.03 -1.35 9.06
CA SER A 183 -3.10 -0.68 10.36
C SER A 183 -1.81 0.11 10.64
N PHE A 184 -0.66 -0.48 10.32
CA PHE A 184 0.65 0.16 10.46
C PHE A 184 0.77 1.44 9.63
N LEU A 185 0.35 1.42 8.35
CA LEU A 185 0.32 2.61 7.50
C LEU A 185 -0.58 3.73 8.07
N LYS A 186 -1.61 3.36 8.83
CA LYS A 186 -2.54 4.29 9.50
C LYS A 186 -2.13 4.66 10.93
N ALA A 187 -0.93 4.30 11.40
CA ALA A 187 -0.53 4.49 12.81
C ALA A 187 -1.38 3.72 13.85
N GLY A 188 -2.19 2.74 13.43
CA GLY A 188 -3.21 2.14 14.29
C GLY A 188 -4.45 3.02 14.50
N ILE A 189 -4.61 4.10 13.70
CA ILE A 189 -5.81 4.93 13.73
C ILE A 189 -6.92 4.21 12.94
N ASP A 190 -8.06 4.00 13.59
CA ASP A 190 -9.25 3.41 12.99
C ASP A 190 -9.95 4.40 12.05
N THR A 191 -9.41 4.54 10.84
CA THR A 191 -9.99 5.40 9.80
C THR A 191 -11.29 4.81 9.26
N ARG A 192 -12.36 5.59 9.34
CA ARG A 192 -13.72 5.18 8.97
C ARG A 192 -14.06 5.54 7.53
N ASN A 193 -13.24 6.35 6.87
CA ASN A 193 -13.43 6.72 5.47
C ASN A 193 -13.06 5.56 4.52
N THR A 194 -14.04 5.07 3.74
CA THR A 194 -13.87 3.94 2.82
C THR A 194 -12.91 4.25 1.67
N THR A 195 -12.98 5.46 1.11
CA THR A 195 -12.10 5.90 0.02
C THR A 195 -10.64 5.96 0.47
N PHE A 196 -10.38 6.50 1.66
CA PHE A 196 -9.05 6.53 2.25
C PHE A 196 -8.54 5.13 2.57
N ASN A 197 -9.41 4.23 3.06
CA ASN A 197 -9.06 2.83 3.29
C ASN A 197 -8.61 2.12 2.00
N GLN A 198 -9.33 2.34 0.90
CA GLN A 198 -8.95 1.80 -0.42
C GLN A 198 -7.64 2.41 -0.93
N LEU A 199 -7.43 3.71 -0.71
CA LEU A 199 -6.18 4.38 -1.06
C LEU A 199 -5.00 3.77 -0.31
N ILE A 200 -5.13 3.54 1.00
CA ILE A 200 -4.07 2.92 1.82
C ILE A 200 -3.79 1.48 1.37
N ASP A 201 -4.81 0.67 1.07
CA ASP A 201 -4.61 -0.70 0.53
C ASP A 201 -3.85 -0.68 -0.80
N ARG A 202 -4.15 0.27 -1.70
CA ARG A 202 -3.40 0.42 -2.95
C ARG A 202 -1.95 0.84 -2.71
N ILE A 203 -1.72 1.79 -1.81
CA ILE A 203 -0.37 2.24 -1.44
C ILE A 203 0.43 1.08 -0.85
N GLU A 204 -0.16 0.27 0.02
CA GLU A 204 0.49 -0.91 0.59
C GLU A 204 0.93 -1.88 -0.52
N ARG A 205 0.02 -2.25 -1.42
CA ARG A 205 0.33 -3.17 -2.53
C ARG A 205 1.46 -2.64 -3.40
N VAL A 206 1.44 -1.35 -3.73
CA VAL A 206 2.49 -0.72 -4.53
C VAL A 206 3.81 -0.69 -3.77
N ALA A 207 3.79 -0.28 -2.50
CA ALA A 207 4.98 -0.24 -1.65
C ALA A 207 5.65 -1.62 -1.53
N LEU A 208 4.86 -2.69 -1.44
CA LEU A 208 5.36 -4.06 -1.29
C LEU A 208 5.76 -4.72 -2.61
N ARG A 209 5.19 -4.32 -3.75
CA ARG A 209 5.39 -5.01 -5.04
C ARG A 209 6.20 -4.21 -6.06
N SER A 210 6.52 -2.95 -5.78
CA SER A 210 7.21 -2.06 -6.71
C SER A 210 8.29 -1.22 -6.03
N THR A 211 9.37 -0.96 -6.77
CA THR A 211 10.46 -0.04 -6.43
C THR A 211 10.37 1.29 -7.18
N ALA A 212 9.37 1.44 -8.06
CA ALA A 212 9.18 2.63 -8.87
C ALA A 212 8.75 3.85 -8.01
N PRO A 213 8.95 5.08 -8.53
CA PRO A 213 8.57 6.31 -7.81
C PRO A 213 7.10 6.34 -7.40
N VAL A 214 6.85 6.87 -6.20
CA VAL A 214 5.51 7.14 -5.68
C VAL A 214 5.30 8.64 -5.55
N LEU A 215 4.24 9.17 -6.16
CA LEU A 215 3.83 10.57 -6.06
C LEU A 215 2.61 10.68 -5.13
N LEU A 216 2.77 11.40 -4.02
CA LEU A 216 1.71 11.74 -3.07
C LEU A 216 1.24 13.17 -3.32
N THR A 217 0.02 13.33 -3.84
CA THR A 217 -0.59 14.64 -4.05
C THR A 217 -1.60 14.95 -2.95
N GLY A 218 -1.90 16.23 -2.73
CA GLY A 218 -2.93 16.64 -1.79
C GLY A 218 -2.52 17.85 -0.96
N PRO A 219 -3.47 18.46 -0.22
CA PRO A 219 -3.24 19.72 0.46
C PRO A 219 -2.16 19.62 1.55
N THR A 220 -1.59 20.77 1.90
CA THR A 220 -0.61 20.86 2.99
C THR A 220 -1.25 20.42 4.30
N GLY A 221 -0.53 19.59 5.06
CA GLY A 221 -1.05 19.05 6.32
C GLY A 221 -1.98 17.83 6.18
N ALA A 222 -2.16 17.26 4.98
CA ALA A 222 -2.96 16.03 4.78
C ALA A 222 -2.27 14.73 5.26
N GLY A 223 -1.02 14.81 5.72
CA GLY A 223 -0.25 13.66 6.22
C GLY A 223 0.72 13.00 5.23
N LYS A 224 1.11 13.68 4.14
CA LYS A 224 2.04 13.14 3.12
C LYS A 224 3.37 12.65 3.71
N SER A 225 4.03 13.50 4.50
CA SER A 225 5.34 13.17 5.12
C SER A 225 5.22 12.04 6.16
N PHE A 226 4.11 11.99 6.89
CA PHE A 226 3.79 10.89 7.80
C PHE A 226 3.66 9.57 7.02
N LEU A 227 2.89 9.57 5.93
CA LEU A 227 2.67 8.40 5.10
C LEU A 227 3.97 7.92 4.42
N ALA A 228 4.80 8.84 3.93
CA ALA A 228 6.12 8.52 3.37
C ALA A 228 7.01 7.79 4.39
N LYS A 229 7.03 8.25 5.65
CA LYS A 229 7.76 7.57 6.73
C LYS A 229 7.24 6.16 6.99
N ARG A 230 5.91 5.97 6.96
CA ARG A 230 5.30 4.64 7.13
C ARG A 230 5.59 3.70 5.96
N ILE A 231 5.56 4.20 4.72
CA ILE A 231 5.94 3.43 3.53
C ILE A 231 7.40 2.95 3.66
N TYR A 232 8.32 3.84 4.05
CA TYR A 232 9.71 3.46 4.30
C TYR A 232 9.83 2.37 5.37
N GLN A 233 9.17 2.53 6.52
CA GLN A 233 9.23 1.54 7.59
C GLN A 233 8.64 0.18 7.16
N LEU A 234 7.58 0.18 6.35
CA LEU A 234 7.01 -1.03 5.77
C LEU A 234 8.01 -1.73 4.84
N LYS A 235 8.65 -0.98 3.94
CA LYS A 235 9.69 -1.51 3.04
C LYS A 235 10.90 -2.04 3.83
N GLN A 236 11.32 -1.35 4.88
CA GLN A 236 12.42 -1.77 5.75
C GLN A 236 12.09 -3.07 6.48
N ALA A 237 10.89 -3.20 7.04
CA ALA A 237 10.42 -4.42 7.72
C ALA A 237 10.36 -5.65 6.79
N ARG A 238 10.26 -5.42 5.48
CA ARG A 238 10.26 -6.46 4.44
C ARG A 238 11.62 -6.66 3.77
N HIS A 239 12.68 -6.06 4.32
CA HIS A 239 14.04 -6.12 3.77
C HIS A 239 14.15 -5.65 2.32
N GLN A 240 13.26 -4.75 1.89
CA GLN A 240 13.27 -4.18 0.54
C GLN A 240 14.19 -2.96 0.41
N VAL A 241 14.60 -2.37 1.54
CA VAL A 241 15.56 -1.26 1.63
C VAL A 241 16.46 -1.50 2.83
N ALA A 242 17.75 -1.16 2.69
CA ALA A 242 18.76 -1.28 3.75
C ALA A 242 19.28 0.09 4.22
N GLY A 243 19.24 1.09 3.34
CA GLY A 243 19.60 2.47 3.62
C GLY A 243 18.53 3.22 4.42
N LYS A 244 18.86 4.46 4.81
CA LYS A 244 18.00 5.32 5.63
C LYS A 244 16.90 6.01 4.81
N LEU A 245 15.90 6.53 5.52
CA LEU A 245 14.98 7.52 4.97
C LEU A 245 15.65 8.90 5.01
N VAL A 246 15.81 9.52 3.84
CA VAL A 246 16.25 10.91 3.71
C VAL A 246 15.04 11.75 3.30
N ALA A 247 14.56 12.61 4.20
CA ALA A 247 13.42 13.47 3.94
C ALA A 247 13.88 14.92 3.71
N VAL A 248 13.44 15.52 2.62
CA VAL A 248 13.83 16.87 2.19
C VAL A 248 12.58 17.67 1.85
N ASN A 249 12.45 18.87 2.41
CA ASN A 249 11.43 19.82 1.99
C ASN A 249 12.02 20.74 0.92
N CYS A 250 11.57 20.60 -0.32
CA CYS A 250 12.10 21.36 -1.45
C CYS A 250 11.74 22.86 -1.36
N ALA A 251 10.70 23.23 -0.60
CA ALA A 251 10.35 24.62 -0.39
C ALA A 251 11.40 25.41 0.41
N THR A 252 12.30 24.73 1.15
CA THR A 252 13.40 25.37 1.88
C THR A 252 14.68 25.48 1.04
N LEU A 253 14.67 25.00 -0.20
CA LEU A 253 15.80 24.99 -1.11
C LEU A 253 15.64 26.07 -2.18
N ARG A 254 16.72 26.84 -2.45
CA ARG A 254 16.74 27.93 -3.45
C ARG A 254 18.12 28.02 -4.13
N GLY A 255 18.14 28.13 -5.46
CA GLY A 255 19.36 28.34 -6.27
C GLY A 255 20.46 27.34 -5.98
N ASP A 256 21.72 27.79 -6.00
CA ASP A 256 22.92 26.95 -5.76
C ASP A 256 22.85 26.13 -4.46
N ASN A 257 22.15 26.62 -3.43
CA ASN A 257 21.95 25.87 -2.18
C ASN A 257 21.08 24.62 -2.37
N ALA A 258 20.14 24.64 -3.31
CA ALA A 258 19.33 23.47 -3.67
C ALA A 258 20.20 22.39 -4.32
N MET A 259 20.97 22.77 -5.35
CA MET A 259 21.89 21.86 -6.05
C MET A 259 22.93 21.27 -5.08
N SER A 260 23.59 22.13 -4.31
CA SER A 260 24.59 21.76 -3.32
C SER A 260 24.03 20.83 -2.23
N THR A 261 22.78 21.02 -1.81
CA THR A 261 22.16 20.18 -0.78
C THR A 261 21.71 18.83 -1.33
N LEU A 262 21.07 18.80 -2.49
CA LEU A 262 20.55 17.57 -3.09
C LEU A 262 21.69 16.69 -3.66
N PHE A 263 22.55 17.28 -4.50
CA PHE A 263 23.57 16.55 -5.26
C PHE A 263 24.97 16.62 -4.62
N GLY A 264 25.17 17.48 -3.62
CA GLY A 264 26.48 17.71 -3.05
C GLY A 264 27.30 18.66 -3.91
N HIS A 265 28.50 19.01 -3.44
CA HIS A 265 29.42 19.86 -4.20
C HIS A 265 30.87 19.57 -3.85
N VAL A 266 31.76 19.89 -4.79
CA VAL A 266 33.21 19.91 -4.56
C VAL A 266 33.65 21.27 -4.01
N LYS A 267 34.80 21.30 -3.33
CA LYS A 267 35.38 22.54 -2.81
C LYS A 267 35.55 23.56 -3.95
N GLY A 268 35.06 24.78 -3.74
CA GLY A 268 35.17 25.88 -4.70
C GLY A 268 34.10 25.91 -5.80
N ALA A 269 33.06 25.06 -5.73
CA ALA A 269 32.03 25.02 -6.77
C ALA A 269 31.17 26.30 -6.88
N PHE A 270 30.98 27.06 -5.79
CA PHE A 270 30.29 28.36 -5.77
C PHE A 270 30.83 29.26 -4.65
N THR A 271 30.39 30.52 -4.62
CA THR A 271 30.74 31.48 -3.57
C THR A 271 30.25 31.00 -2.21
N GLY A 272 31.16 30.57 -1.34
CA GLY A 272 30.87 29.99 -0.02
C GLY A 272 31.16 28.50 0.11
N ALA A 273 31.53 27.80 -0.98
CA ALA A 273 31.90 26.39 -0.99
C ALA A 273 33.31 26.13 -0.42
N LEU A 274 33.52 26.43 0.87
CA LEU A 274 34.82 26.31 1.54
C LEU A 274 35.28 24.84 1.71
N THR A 275 34.33 23.93 1.88
CA THR A 275 34.54 22.49 2.05
C THR A 275 33.64 21.71 1.10
N ALA A 276 34.05 20.50 0.70
CA ALA A 276 33.16 19.62 -0.06
C ALA A 276 32.04 19.08 0.84
N ARG A 277 30.87 18.80 0.24
CA ARG A 277 29.70 18.25 0.93
C ARG A 277 29.11 17.08 0.16
N THR A 278 28.82 16.00 0.88
CA THR A 278 28.02 14.87 0.35
C THR A 278 26.56 15.29 0.20
N GLY A 279 25.98 15.03 -0.97
CA GLY A 279 24.58 15.36 -1.26
C GLY A 279 23.58 14.41 -0.60
N LEU A 280 22.37 14.90 -0.34
CA LEU A 280 21.28 14.13 0.25
C LEU A 280 20.86 12.93 -0.60
N LEU A 281 20.98 13.00 -1.93
CA LEU A 281 20.73 11.85 -2.80
C LEU A 281 21.72 10.71 -2.54
N ARG A 282 23.00 11.03 -2.29
CA ARG A 282 24.01 10.01 -1.96
C ARG A 282 23.79 9.44 -0.57
N GLU A 283 23.31 10.26 0.37
CA GLU A 283 22.93 9.78 1.70
C GLU A 283 21.72 8.83 1.69
N ALA A 284 20.90 8.87 0.64
CA ALA A 284 19.72 8.02 0.46
C ALA A 284 20.04 6.68 -0.22
N ASP A 285 21.31 6.41 -0.54
CA ASP A 285 21.75 5.19 -1.23
C ASP A 285 21.29 3.91 -0.51
N GLY A 286 20.71 2.97 -1.27
CA GLY A 286 20.08 1.75 -0.76
C GLY A 286 18.82 1.96 0.09
N GLY A 287 18.34 3.20 0.21
CA GLY A 287 17.25 3.64 1.09
C GLY A 287 16.08 4.27 0.33
N VAL A 288 15.42 5.23 0.99
CA VAL A 288 14.30 5.99 0.41
C VAL A 288 14.58 7.48 0.50
N LEU A 289 14.47 8.18 -0.63
CA LEU A 289 14.46 9.63 -0.70
C LEU A 289 13.02 10.12 -0.71
N PHE A 290 12.63 10.93 0.27
CA PHE A 290 11.36 11.63 0.29
C PHE A 290 11.56 13.12 -0.04
N LEU A 291 11.02 13.55 -1.17
CA LEU A 291 11.04 14.95 -1.61
C LEU A 291 9.65 15.57 -1.40
N ASP A 292 9.47 16.30 -0.29
CA ASP A 292 8.24 17.06 -0.04
C ASP A 292 8.26 18.37 -0.85
N GLU A 293 7.09 18.75 -1.36
CA GLU A 293 6.89 19.88 -2.25
C GLU A 293 7.84 19.92 -3.46
N ILE A 294 8.02 18.79 -4.15
CA ILE A 294 8.93 18.62 -5.31
C ILE A 294 8.74 19.67 -6.42
N ALA A 295 7.52 20.19 -6.56
CA ALA A 295 7.19 21.23 -7.53
C ALA A 295 7.99 22.53 -7.31
N GLU A 296 8.48 22.78 -6.09
CA GLU A 296 9.23 23.99 -5.75
C GLU A 296 10.70 23.96 -6.22
N LEU A 297 11.16 22.86 -6.83
CA LEU A 297 12.48 22.76 -7.46
C LEU A 297 12.53 23.58 -8.77
N GLY A 298 13.68 24.19 -9.06
CA GLY A 298 13.91 24.85 -10.35
C GLY A 298 14.13 23.85 -11.49
N LEU A 299 14.08 24.33 -12.74
CA LEU A 299 14.14 23.47 -13.93
C LEU A 299 15.48 22.73 -14.05
N ASP A 300 16.58 23.34 -13.60
CA ASP A 300 17.91 22.73 -13.62
C ASP A 300 18.01 21.60 -12.59
N GLU A 301 17.51 21.82 -11.36
CA GLU A 301 17.44 20.76 -10.36
C GLU A 301 16.53 19.61 -10.80
N GLN A 302 15.41 19.92 -11.48
CA GLN A 302 14.52 18.92 -12.05
C GLN A 302 15.22 18.06 -13.11
N ALA A 303 16.02 18.67 -13.99
CA ALA A 303 16.79 17.95 -15.01
C ALA A 303 17.83 17.01 -14.38
N MET A 304 18.57 17.49 -13.38
CA MET A 304 19.54 16.68 -12.65
C MET A 304 18.87 15.56 -11.85
N LEU A 305 17.70 15.83 -11.25
CA LEU A 305 16.94 14.83 -10.51
C LEU A 305 16.42 13.73 -11.43
N LEU A 306 15.97 14.07 -12.64
CA LEU A 306 15.56 13.08 -13.65
C LEU A 306 16.71 12.10 -13.94
N LYS A 307 17.91 12.61 -14.23
CA LYS A 307 19.10 11.78 -14.46
C LYS A 307 19.38 10.86 -13.27
N ALA A 308 19.35 11.38 -12.05
CA ALA A 308 19.56 10.59 -10.84
C ALA A 308 18.51 9.48 -10.63
N ILE A 309 17.25 9.70 -11.04
CA ILE A 309 16.18 8.71 -10.92
C ILE A 309 16.33 7.59 -11.97
N GLU A 310 16.71 7.95 -13.19
CA GLU A 310 16.77 7.01 -14.32
C GLU A 310 18.06 6.22 -14.37
N GLU A 311 19.21 6.92 -14.27
CA GLU A 311 20.54 6.33 -14.43
C GLU A 311 21.16 5.88 -13.11
N LYS A 312 20.58 6.29 -11.97
CA LYS A 312 21.15 6.11 -10.63
C LYS A 312 22.51 6.76 -10.46
N THR A 313 22.88 7.68 -11.35
CA THR A 313 24.12 8.45 -11.31
C THR A 313 23.84 9.93 -11.46
N PHE A 314 24.70 10.76 -10.89
CA PHE A 314 24.64 12.21 -11.03
C PHE A 314 26.00 12.84 -10.74
N PHE A 315 26.19 14.09 -11.18
CA PHE A 315 27.39 14.87 -10.89
C PHE A 315 27.15 15.74 -9.65
N PRO A 316 28.02 15.69 -8.63
CA PRO A 316 28.07 16.72 -7.62
C PRO A 316 28.32 18.09 -8.28
N PHE A 317 27.79 19.16 -7.69
CA PHE A 317 27.95 20.49 -8.25
C PHE A 317 29.43 20.88 -8.35
N GLY A 318 29.86 21.30 -9.54
CA GLY A 318 31.26 21.62 -9.86
C GLY A 318 32.19 20.42 -10.08
N SER A 319 31.67 19.19 -10.17
CA SER A 319 32.45 17.96 -10.38
C SER A 319 32.25 17.39 -11.77
N ASP A 320 33.34 16.95 -12.42
CA ASP A 320 33.30 16.14 -13.65
C ASP A 320 33.28 14.63 -13.37
N LYS A 321 33.22 14.24 -12.09
CA LYS A 321 33.13 12.84 -11.66
C LYS A 321 31.71 12.51 -11.22
N GLU A 322 31.14 11.48 -11.82
CA GLU A 322 29.84 10.94 -11.43
C GLU A 322 29.93 10.23 -10.07
N VAL A 323 28.83 10.31 -9.33
CA VAL A 323 28.56 9.49 -8.16
C VAL A 323 27.30 8.67 -8.42
N GLN A 324 27.25 7.45 -7.88
CA GLN A 324 26.09 6.58 -7.97
C GLN A 324 25.21 6.70 -6.72
N SER A 325 23.92 6.47 -6.81
CA SER A 325 23.04 6.25 -5.65
C SER A 325 21.78 5.50 -6.08
N ASP A 326 21.57 4.29 -5.54
CA ASP A 326 20.36 3.51 -5.78
C ASP A 326 19.33 3.73 -4.66
N PHE A 327 18.61 4.84 -4.75
CA PHE A 327 17.51 5.17 -3.85
C PHE A 327 16.15 4.88 -4.50
N GLN A 328 15.16 4.57 -3.68
CA GLN A 328 13.74 4.61 -4.07
C GLN A 328 13.16 6.00 -3.79
N LEU A 329 12.28 6.50 -4.67
CA LEU A 329 11.74 7.86 -4.56
C LEU A 329 10.29 7.88 -4.08
N ILE A 330 10.01 8.72 -3.07
CA ILE A 330 8.66 9.19 -2.75
C ILE A 330 8.66 10.71 -2.93
N ALA A 331 7.76 11.23 -3.76
CA ALA A 331 7.60 12.65 -3.99
C ALA A 331 6.27 13.15 -3.41
N GLY A 332 6.25 14.34 -2.84
CA GLY A 332 5.06 15.00 -2.29
C GLY A 332 4.81 16.34 -2.98
N THR A 333 3.55 16.68 -3.23
CA THR A 333 3.19 18.05 -3.66
C THR A 333 1.74 18.40 -3.36
N HIS A 334 1.45 19.69 -3.16
CA HIS A 334 0.08 20.22 -3.14
C HIS A 334 -0.32 20.93 -4.45
N ARG A 335 0.62 21.10 -5.40
CA ARG A 335 0.39 21.81 -6.67
C ARG A 335 -0.32 20.91 -7.67
N ASP A 336 -1.05 21.53 -8.59
CA ASP A 336 -1.53 20.83 -9.79
C ASP A 336 -0.36 20.67 -10.78
N MET A 337 0.22 19.47 -10.79
CA MET A 337 1.37 19.17 -11.63
C MET A 337 1.07 19.28 -13.12
N ARG A 338 -0.17 18.97 -13.55
CA ARG A 338 -0.53 19.07 -14.97
C ARG A 338 -0.55 20.52 -15.43
N GLN A 339 -1.11 21.40 -14.60
CA GLN A 339 -1.07 22.84 -14.84
C GLN A 339 0.37 23.35 -14.87
N TRP A 340 1.21 22.95 -13.92
CA TRP A 340 2.60 23.41 -13.84
C TRP A 340 3.48 22.95 -15.01
N VAL A 341 3.22 21.75 -15.53
CA VAL A 341 3.85 21.26 -16.76
C VAL A 341 3.42 22.12 -17.95
N THR A 342 2.12 22.40 -18.08
CA THR A 342 1.57 23.23 -19.15
C THR A 342 2.13 24.66 -19.12
N GLU A 343 2.35 25.20 -17.92
CA GLU A 343 2.94 26.54 -17.70
C GLU A 343 4.48 26.56 -17.88
N GLY A 344 5.13 25.43 -18.16
CA GLY A 344 6.59 25.33 -18.30
C GLY A 344 7.35 25.49 -16.97
N ARG A 345 6.66 25.40 -15.83
CA ARG A 345 7.24 25.51 -14.49
C ARG A 345 7.76 24.18 -13.94
N PHE A 346 7.31 23.09 -14.53
CA PHE A 346 7.77 21.75 -14.22
C PHE A 346 8.01 20.98 -15.52
N ARG A 347 9.08 20.19 -15.58
CA ARG A 347 9.43 19.46 -16.80
C ARG A 347 8.49 18.27 -17.02
N GLU A 348 8.04 18.11 -18.27
CA GLU A 348 7.15 17.03 -18.67
C GLU A 348 7.79 15.64 -18.50
N ASP A 349 9.08 15.51 -18.83
CA ASP A 349 9.84 14.26 -18.71
C ASP A 349 9.95 13.78 -17.25
N LEU A 350 10.30 14.66 -16.32
CA LEU A 350 10.33 14.36 -14.90
C LEU A 350 8.94 14.00 -14.38
N TYR A 351 7.90 14.73 -14.80
CA TYR A 351 6.53 14.42 -14.38
C TYR A 351 6.10 13.03 -14.86
N ALA A 352 6.36 12.70 -16.13
CA ALA A 352 6.11 11.37 -16.68
C ALA A 352 6.83 10.27 -15.88
N ARG A 353 8.06 10.54 -15.44
CA ARG A 353 8.85 9.58 -14.65
C ARG A 353 8.31 9.35 -13.24
N ILE A 354 7.87 10.40 -12.55
CA ILE A 354 7.44 10.30 -11.13
C ILE A 354 5.95 9.98 -10.96
N ASN A 355 5.11 10.22 -11.98
CA ASN A 355 3.65 10.07 -11.90
C ASN A 355 3.16 8.62 -12.10
N MET A 356 4.06 7.63 -12.17
CA MET A 356 3.70 6.23 -12.39
C MET A 356 2.75 5.69 -11.30
N TRP A 357 3.07 5.93 -10.03
CA TRP A 357 2.19 5.61 -8.90
C TRP A 357 1.76 6.90 -8.19
N SER A 358 0.63 7.46 -8.61
CA SER A 358 0.12 8.72 -8.09
C SER A 358 -1.09 8.52 -7.16
N PHE A 359 -1.02 9.07 -5.94
CA PHE A 359 -2.05 8.94 -4.92
C PHE A 359 -2.44 10.30 -4.36
N ALA A 360 -3.71 10.67 -4.53
CA ALA A 360 -4.26 11.92 -4.02
C ALA A 360 -4.81 11.73 -2.60
N LEU A 361 -4.13 12.28 -1.61
CA LEU A 361 -4.56 12.26 -0.21
C LEU A 361 -5.66 13.31 0.00
N PRO A 362 -6.84 12.92 0.51
CA PRO A 362 -7.91 13.86 0.80
C PRO A 362 -7.55 14.76 1.99
N GLY A 363 -8.02 16.00 1.95
CA GLY A 363 -7.97 16.91 3.10
C GLY A 363 -8.86 16.45 4.24
N LEU A 364 -8.67 16.97 5.46
CA LEU A 364 -9.43 16.57 6.64
C LEU A 364 -10.94 16.83 6.49
N ALA A 365 -11.31 17.98 5.88
CA ALA A 365 -12.71 18.30 5.60
C ALA A 365 -13.39 17.32 4.64
N GLN A 366 -12.63 16.59 3.81
CA GLN A 366 -13.15 15.57 2.90
C GLN A 366 -13.30 14.19 3.57
N ARG A 367 -12.82 14.03 4.80
CA ARG A 367 -12.87 12.78 5.60
C ARG A 367 -13.15 13.10 7.07
N ARG A 368 -14.28 13.75 7.34
CA ARG A 368 -14.64 14.19 8.70
C ARG A 368 -14.86 13.03 9.66
N GLU A 369 -15.27 11.87 9.16
CA GLU A 369 -15.38 10.64 9.95
C GLU A 369 -14.04 10.16 10.55
N ASP A 370 -12.90 10.64 10.05
CA ASP A 370 -11.59 10.36 10.64
C ASP A 370 -11.23 11.34 11.77
N ILE A 371 -11.99 12.42 12.00
CA ILE A 371 -11.69 13.39 13.07
C ILE A 371 -11.74 12.73 14.47
N PRO A 372 -12.82 12.04 14.88
CA PRO A 372 -12.88 11.47 16.23
C PRO A 372 -11.70 10.56 16.60
N PRO A 373 -11.30 9.57 15.76
CA PRO A 373 -10.14 8.74 16.08
C PRO A 373 -8.81 9.51 16.03
N ASN A 374 -8.68 10.54 15.20
CA ASN A 374 -7.48 11.39 15.19
C ASN A 374 -7.38 12.29 16.44
N VAL A 375 -8.50 12.77 16.98
CA VAL A 375 -8.51 13.53 18.24
C VAL A 375 -7.98 12.66 19.39
N GLU A 376 -8.42 11.41 19.47
CA GLU A 376 -7.94 10.47 20.48
C GLU A 376 -6.43 10.19 20.31
N TYR A 377 -6.01 9.97 19.07
CA TYR A 377 -4.59 9.75 18.74
C TYR A 377 -3.70 10.94 19.15
N GLU A 378 -4.09 12.17 18.79
CA GLU A 378 -3.32 13.37 19.13
C GLU A 378 -3.30 13.63 20.64
N LEU A 379 -4.40 13.34 21.35
CA LEU A 379 -4.47 13.47 22.80
C LEU A 379 -3.55 12.45 23.49
N GLN A 380 -3.58 11.18 23.06
CA GLN A 380 -2.69 10.14 23.58
C GLN A 380 -1.22 10.48 23.29
N ARG A 381 -0.92 10.99 22.10
CA ARG A 381 0.40 11.45 21.71
C ARG A 381 0.88 12.58 22.62
N PHE A 382 0.05 13.61 22.81
CA PHE A 382 0.35 14.73 23.72
C PHE A 382 0.61 14.22 25.14
N SER A 383 -0.27 13.37 25.67
CA SER A 383 -0.10 12.80 27.01
C SER A 383 1.19 12.00 27.18
N SER A 384 1.64 11.32 26.13
CA SER A 384 2.89 10.57 26.13
C SER A 384 4.11 11.50 26.10
N GLU A 385 4.07 12.55 25.28
CA GLU A 385 5.15 13.54 25.15
C GLU A 385 5.28 14.43 26.40
N ALA A 386 4.17 14.88 26.97
CA ALA A 386 4.11 15.73 28.16
C ALA A 386 4.20 14.96 29.50
N GLN A 387 4.22 13.62 29.46
CA GLN A 387 4.14 12.74 30.63
C GLN A 387 2.97 13.09 31.58
N ALA A 388 1.86 13.59 31.03
CA ALA A 388 0.69 14.05 31.77
C ALA A 388 -0.58 13.43 31.20
N GLN A 389 -1.46 12.93 32.07
CA GLN A 389 -2.75 12.40 31.64
C GLN A 389 -3.70 13.56 31.34
N VAL A 390 -4.08 13.71 30.07
CA VAL A 390 -5.01 14.74 29.64
C VAL A 390 -6.24 14.08 29.03
N ARG A 391 -7.42 14.55 29.42
CA ARG A 391 -8.70 14.03 28.93
C ARG A 391 -9.72 15.13 28.76
N PHE A 392 -10.62 14.95 27.81
CA PHE A 392 -11.83 15.76 27.74
C PHE A 392 -12.80 15.37 28.85
N ASP A 393 -13.47 16.37 29.43
CA ASP A 393 -14.76 16.10 30.05
C ASP A 393 -15.78 15.71 28.97
N LYS A 394 -16.76 14.88 29.34
CA LYS A 394 -17.68 14.25 28.38
C LYS A 394 -18.40 15.29 27.50
N GLU A 395 -18.96 16.32 28.12
CA GLU A 395 -19.68 17.39 27.42
C GLU A 395 -18.75 18.21 26.51
N ALA A 396 -17.52 18.48 26.96
CA ALA A 396 -16.52 19.18 26.17
C ALA A 396 -16.15 18.40 24.90
N ARG A 397 -15.94 17.09 25.05
CA ARG A 397 -15.64 16.18 23.92
C ARG A 397 -16.76 16.19 22.89
N ASP A 398 -18.00 16.01 23.34
CA ASP A 398 -19.15 15.93 22.46
C ASP A 398 -19.35 17.28 21.73
N HIS A 399 -19.18 18.40 22.43
CA HIS A 399 -19.25 19.73 21.83
C HIS A 399 -18.16 19.97 20.77
N TYR A 400 -16.92 19.61 21.07
CA TYR A 400 -15.81 19.74 20.13
C TYR A 400 -16.02 18.88 18.88
N LEU A 401 -16.37 17.59 19.05
CA LEU A 401 -16.59 16.68 17.93
C LEU A 401 -17.78 17.10 17.05
N ASN A 402 -18.86 17.60 17.65
CA ASN A 402 -20.01 18.12 16.92
C ASN A 402 -19.61 19.30 16.02
N PHE A 403 -18.82 20.25 16.53
CA PHE A 403 -18.30 21.34 15.72
C PHE A 403 -17.31 20.84 14.66
N ALA A 404 -16.30 20.06 15.06
CA ALA A 404 -15.21 19.60 14.21
C ALA A 404 -15.71 18.79 13.01
N CYS A 405 -16.78 18.00 13.20
CA CYS A 405 -17.44 17.21 12.14
C CYS A 405 -18.50 18.00 11.36
N SER A 406 -18.79 19.25 11.72
CA SER A 406 -19.80 20.06 11.03
C SER A 406 -19.32 20.59 9.67
N ALA A 407 -20.27 21.01 8.83
CA ALA A 407 -19.97 21.68 7.57
C ALA A 407 -19.27 23.04 7.75
N GLN A 408 -19.42 23.67 8.93
CA GLN A 408 -18.77 24.94 9.26
C GLN A 408 -17.26 24.77 9.49
N ALA A 409 -16.82 23.57 9.89
CA ALA A 409 -15.40 23.30 10.09
C ALA A 409 -14.67 23.14 8.75
N GLN A 410 -13.80 24.10 8.43
CA GLN A 410 -13.11 24.18 7.14
C GLN A 410 -11.83 23.34 7.11
N TRP A 411 -11.14 23.21 8.25
CA TRP A 411 -9.88 22.50 8.38
C TRP A 411 -8.85 22.87 7.30
N ARG A 412 -8.62 24.17 7.09
CA ARG A 412 -7.70 24.69 6.05
C ARG A 412 -6.28 24.15 6.23
N GLY A 413 -5.84 23.97 7.48
CA GLY A 413 -4.55 23.38 7.81
C GLY A 413 -4.57 21.84 7.98
N ASN A 414 -5.69 21.19 7.67
CA ASN A 414 -5.88 19.74 7.76
C ASN A 414 -5.45 19.17 9.13
N PHE A 415 -4.73 18.04 9.14
CA PHE A 415 -4.30 17.38 10.39
C PHE A 415 -3.30 18.21 11.19
N ARG A 416 -2.54 19.11 10.54
CA ARG A 416 -1.65 20.04 11.26
C ARG A 416 -2.48 20.97 12.14
N GLU A 417 -3.59 21.50 11.62
CA GLU A 417 -4.48 22.36 12.38
C GLU A 417 -5.23 21.59 13.48
N LEU A 418 -5.69 20.37 13.20
CA LEU A 418 -6.30 19.49 14.20
C LEU A 418 -5.33 19.19 15.36
N SER A 419 -4.08 18.82 15.05
CA SER A 419 -3.04 18.54 16.04
C SER A 419 -2.73 19.79 16.88
N SER A 420 -2.60 20.96 16.26
CA SER A 420 -2.43 22.23 16.98
C SER A 420 -3.63 22.55 17.88
N SER A 421 -4.85 22.30 17.41
CA SER A 421 -6.09 22.53 18.16
C SER A 421 -6.16 21.67 19.42
N VAL A 422 -5.93 20.36 19.27
CA VAL A 422 -5.88 19.42 20.41
C VAL A 422 -4.74 19.76 21.36
N SER A 423 -3.56 20.10 20.84
CA SER A 423 -2.39 20.46 21.66
C SER A 423 -2.63 21.72 22.49
N ARG A 424 -3.27 22.76 21.91
CA ARG A 424 -3.62 23.98 22.64
C ARG A 424 -4.58 23.69 23.79
N MET A 425 -5.68 23.01 23.51
CA MET A 425 -6.66 22.63 24.54
C MET A 425 -6.00 21.76 25.63
N ALA A 426 -5.14 20.82 25.24
CA ALA A 426 -4.45 19.95 26.18
C ALA A 426 -3.41 20.69 27.03
N THR A 427 -2.73 21.70 26.47
CA THR A 427 -1.76 22.54 27.18
C THR A 427 -2.44 23.44 28.21
N LEU A 428 -3.63 23.97 27.89
CA LEU A 428 -4.42 24.83 28.76
C LEU A 428 -5.29 24.05 29.77
N ALA A 429 -5.27 22.72 29.71
CA ALA A 429 -6.08 21.86 30.55
C ALA A 429 -5.58 21.87 32.00
N GLU A 430 -6.24 22.62 32.88
CA GLU A 430 -5.97 22.57 34.32
C GLU A 430 -6.26 21.17 34.87
N GLN A 431 -5.32 20.63 35.66
CA GLN A 431 -5.39 19.27 36.21
C GLN A 431 -5.61 18.18 35.14
N GLY A 432 -5.21 18.43 33.89
CA GLY A 432 -5.36 17.49 32.78
C GLY A 432 -6.80 17.30 32.31
N ARG A 433 -7.70 18.26 32.56
CA ARG A 433 -9.10 18.20 32.10
C ARG A 433 -9.38 19.30 31.09
N ILE A 434 -9.74 18.90 29.88
CA ILE A 434 -10.23 19.83 28.84
C ILE A 434 -11.72 20.06 29.12
N THR A 435 -12.03 21.26 29.60
CA THR A 435 -13.38 21.67 29.98
C THR A 435 -14.18 22.21 28.80
N LEU A 436 -15.49 22.41 28.98
CA LEU A 436 -16.35 22.97 27.95
C LEU A 436 -15.93 24.39 27.55
N GLU A 437 -15.48 25.22 28.50
CA GLU A 437 -15.03 26.58 28.22
C GLU A 437 -13.77 26.58 27.35
N ALA A 438 -12.77 25.74 27.65
CA ALA A 438 -11.57 25.59 26.81
C ALA A 438 -11.92 25.17 25.37
N VAL A 439 -12.93 24.29 25.20
CA VAL A 439 -13.41 23.90 23.87
C VAL A 439 -14.10 25.08 23.16
N LYS A 440 -14.93 25.86 23.84
CA LYS A 440 -15.60 27.02 23.24
C LYS A 440 -14.60 28.08 22.77
N GLU A 441 -13.59 28.35 23.58
CA GLU A 441 -12.49 29.27 23.24
C GLU A 441 -11.74 28.80 22.00
N GLU A 442 -11.37 27.52 21.94
CA GLU A 442 -10.69 26.95 20.77
C GLU A 442 -11.57 26.97 19.51
N ILE A 443 -12.88 26.70 19.62
CA ILE A 443 -13.82 26.80 18.51
C ILE A 443 -13.91 28.25 18.01
N ALA A 444 -13.97 29.23 18.91
CA ALA A 444 -14.01 30.65 18.55
C ALA A 444 -12.74 31.05 17.77
N GLN A 445 -11.56 30.64 18.27
CA GLN A 445 -10.28 30.88 17.60
C GLN A 445 -10.22 30.20 16.22
N LEU A 446 -10.71 28.97 16.07
CA LEU A 446 -10.77 28.29 14.77
C LEU A 446 -11.66 29.05 13.78
N LYS A 447 -12.85 29.49 14.22
CA LYS A 447 -13.77 30.29 13.39
C LYS A 447 -13.14 31.60 12.94
N GLU A 448 -12.47 32.30 13.85
CA GLU A 448 -11.73 33.54 13.54
C GLU A 448 -10.62 33.27 12.51
N SER A 449 -9.81 32.24 12.72
CA SER A 449 -8.70 31.87 11.82
C SER A 449 -9.16 31.51 10.40
N TRP A 450 -10.35 30.92 10.27
CA TRP A 450 -10.96 30.59 8.98
C TRP A 450 -11.64 31.77 8.31
N GLN A 451 -11.61 32.95 8.94
CA GLN A 451 -12.36 34.12 8.50
C GLN A 451 -13.82 33.74 8.27
N ILE A 452 -14.36 32.86 9.12
CA ILE A 452 -15.81 32.72 9.27
C ILE A 452 -16.23 33.93 10.10
N THR A 453 -16.05 35.11 9.54
CA THR A 453 -16.98 36.20 9.79
C THR A 453 -18.31 35.63 9.37
N SER A 454 -19.12 35.21 10.35
CA SER A 454 -20.55 35.42 10.22
C SER A 454 -20.69 36.82 9.62
N PRO A 455 -21.40 37.01 8.50
CA PRO A 455 -21.82 38.35 8.17
C PRO A 455 -22.69 38.76 9.36
N ASP A 456 -22.11 39.52 10.29
CA ASP A 456 -22.83 40.24 11.32
C ASP A 456 -23.61 41.33 10.60
N VAL A 457 -24.65 40.90 9.90
CA VAL A 457 -25.93 41.55 10.04
C VAL A 457 -26.67 40.61 10.99
N ALA A 458 -26.60 40.90 12.29
CA ALA A 458 -27.51 40.29 13.24
C ALA A 458 -28.91 40.31 12.59
N PRO A 459 -29.64 39.17 12.53
CA PRO A 459 -30.97 39.15 11.94
C PRO A 459 -31.77 40.23 12.65
N ASN A 460 -32.07 41.31 11.93
CA ASN A 460 -32.95 42.34 12.46
C ASN A 460 -34.32 41.65 12.53
N PRO A 461 -34.89 41.42 13.73
CA PRO A 461 -36.11 40.63 13.89
C PRO A 461 -37.32 41.23 13.16
N ASP A 462 -37.19 42.46 12.65
CA ASP A 462 -38.19 43.20 11.90
C ASP A 462 -38.08 43.05 10.36
N ILE A 463 -37.19 42.18 9.84
CA ILE A 463 -37.02 41.98 8.38
C ILE A 463 -37.25 40.51 8.02
N ASP A 464 -38.09 40.27 7.01
CA ASP A 464 -38.33 38.92 6.48
C ASP A 464 -37.05 38.29 5.93
N LEU A 465 -36.91 36.97 6.06
CA LEU A 465 -35.76 36.20 5.57
C LEU A 465 -35.45 36.46 4.08
N PHE A 466 -36.47 36.73 3.27
CA PHE A 466 -36.32 37.07 1.85
C PHE A 466 -35.60 38.41 1.66
N ASP A 467 -36.03 39.45 2.37
CA ASP A 467 -35.43 40.78 2.30
C ASP A 467 -34.03 40.78 2.91
N GLN A 468 -33.80 39.99 3.96
CA GLN A 468 -32.48 39.81 4.57
C GLN A 468 -31.45 39.25 3.58
N ARG A 469 -31.80 38.18 2.84
CA ARG A 469 -30.89 37.59 1.83
C ARG A 469 -30.60 38.52 0.67
N GLN A 470 -31.59 39.31 0.24
CA GLN A 470 -31.36 40.34 -0.77
C GLN A 470 -30.42 41.44 -0.26
N LEU A 471 -30.64 41.92 0.96
CA LEU A 471 -29.82 42.97 1.56
C LEU A 471 -28.37 42.52 1.76
N GLU A 472 -28.12 41.29 2.23
CA GLU A 472 -26.78 40.70 2.35
C GLU A 472 -26.01 40.79 1.02
N THR A 473 -26.64 40.35 -0.08
CA THR A 473 -26.04 40.38 -1.42
C THR A 473 -25.75 41.81 -1.87
N VAL A 474 -26.68 42.74 -1.62
CA VAL A 474 -26.52 44.16 -1.97
C VAL A 474 -25.35 44.77 -1.19
N LEU A 475 -25.23 44.50 0.11
CA LEU A 475 -24.15 45.00 0.95
C LEU A 475 -22.79 44.43 0.53
N GLU A 476 -22.72 43.15 0.17
CA GLU A 476 -21.49 42.53 -0.35
C GLU A 476 -21.00 43.24 -1.63
N VAL A 477 -21.92 43.51 -2.56
CA VAL A 477 -21.58 44.24 -3.80
C VAL A 477 -21.19 45.69 -3.50
N CYS A 478 -21.89 46.36 -2.58
CA CYS A 478 -21.52 47.72 -2.17
C CYS A 478 -20.11 47.77 -1.58
N ARG A 479 -19.70 46.81 -0.74
CA ARG A 479 -18.37 46.80 -0.11
C ARG A 479 -17.22 46.54 -1.09
N ARG A 480 -17.44 45.78 -2.16
CA ARG A 480 -16.37 45.42 -3.12
C ARG A 480 -16.19 46.40 -4.27
N THR A 481 -17.15 47.29 -4.50
CA THR A 481 -17.16 48.21 -5.66
C THR A 481 -16.81 49.63 -5.24
N GLN A 482 -16.16 50.41 -6.09
CA GLN A 482 -15.58 51.71 -5.71
C GLN A 482 -16.59 52.86 -5.73
N SER A 483 -17.77 52.65 -6.30
CA SER A 483 -18.79 53.70 -6.41
C SER A 483 -20.21 53.12 -6.47
N LEU A 484 -21.18 53.91 -6.01
CA LEU A 484 -22.61 53.60 -6.09
C LEU A 484 -23.06 53.28 -7.54
N SER A 485 -22.45 53.93 -8.53
CA SER A 485 -22.73 53.70 -9.95
C SER A 485 -22.19 52.38 -10.47
N GLU A 486 -21.09 51.89 -9.93
CA GLU A 486 -20.54 50.57 -10.24
C GLU A 486 -21.37 49.46 -9.59
N ALA A 487 -21.64 49.58 -8.29
CA ALA A 487 -22.51 48.68 -7.55
C ALA A 487 -23.89 48.52 -8.21
N GLY A 488 -24.51 49.64 -8.60
CA GLY A 488 -25.80 49.63 -9.28
C GLY A 488 -25.76 48.91 -10.64
N ARG A 489 -24.70 49.12 -11.44
CA ARG A 489 -24.56 48.46 -12.75
C ARG A 489 -24.42 46.95 -12.62
N GLU A 490 -23.72 46.50 -11.58
CA GLU A 490 -23.53 45.09 -11.28
C GLU A 490 -24.83 44.44 -10.78
N LEU A 491 -25.48 45.02 -9.77
CA LEU A 491 -26.73 44.50 -9.21
C LEU A 491 -27.88 44.48 -10.22
N PHE A 492 -27.91 45.45 -11.15
CA PHE A 492 -28.96 45.56 -12.15
C PHE A 492 -28.52 45.16 -13.56
N ALA A 493 -27.43 44.40 -13.71
CA ALA A 493 -26.77 44.05 -14.98
C ALA A 493 -27.73 43.57 -16.08
N VAL A 494 -28.74 42.78 -15.73
CA VAL A 494 -29.75 42.26 -16.69
C VAL A 494 -30.90 43.26 -16.90
N SER A 495 -31.42 43.85 -15.83
CA SER A 495 -32.61 44.72 -15.90
C SER A 495 -32.32 46.07 -16.57
N ARG A 496 -31.08 46.56 -16.48
CA ARG A 496 -30.65 47.83 -17.08
C ARG A 496 -30.67 47.81 -18.60
N LEU A 497 -30.42 46.65 -19.21
CA LEU A 497 -30.42 46.46 -20.67
C LEU A 497 -31.82 46.62 -21.30
N LYS A 498 -32.87 46.51 -20.49
CA LYS A 498 -34.27 46.62 -20.92
C LYS A 498 -34.86 48.02 -20.72
N LYS A 499 -34.08 48.99 -20.23
CA LYS A 499 -34.56 50.35 -19.93
C LYS A 499 -33.95 51.37 -20.87
N ALA A 500 -34.79 52.30 -21.34
CA ALA A 500 -34.37 53.40 -22.23
C ALA A 500 -33.38 54.36 -21.57
N ASN A 501 -33.52 54.63 -20.26
CA ASN A 501 -32.61 55.45 -19.45
C ASN A 501 -32.34 54.78 -18.09
N PRO A 502 -31.33 53.90 -17.98
CA PRO A 502 -31.01 53.23 -16.72
C PRO A 502 -30.25 54.17 -15.77
N ASN A 503 -30.90 54.58 -14.67
CA ASN A 503 -30.24 55.24 -13.53
C ASN A 503 -30.09 54.24 -12.37
N ASP A 504 -29.13 53.34 -12.50
CA ASP A 504 -28.93 52.22 -11.58
C ASP A 504 -28.40 52.65 -10.21
N ALA A 505 -27.66 53.77 -10.15
CA ALA A 505 -27.19 54.36 -8.89
C ALA A 505 -28.36 54.87 -8.03
N ASP A 506 -29.37 55.52 -8.63
CA ASP A 506 -30.55 56.00 -7.92
C ASP A 506 -31.43 54.85 -7.41
N ARG A 507 -31.52 53.76 -8.19
CA ARG A 507 -32.25 52.54 -7.77
C ARG A 507 -31.61 51.89 -6.56
N LEU A 508 -30.28 51.78 -6.57
CA LEU A 508 -29.53 51.25 -5.43
C LEU A 508 -29.69 52.14 -4.21
N ARG A 509 -29.60 53.46 -4.37
CA ARG A 509 -29.82 54.43 -3.28
C ARG A 509 -31.21 54.28 -2.65
N LYS A 510 -32.26 54.18 -3.47
CA LYS A 510 -33.64 53.96 -3.00
C LYS A 510 -33.83 52.61 -2.31
N TYR A 511 -33.13 51.57 -2.77
CA TYR A 511 -33.15 50.26 -2.13
C TYR A 511 -32.52 50.32 -0.74
N LEU A 512 -31.32 50.89 -0.60
CA LEU A 512 -30.65 51.06 0.70
C LEU A 512 -31.47 51.90 1.68
N ALA A 513 -32.14 52.95 1.18
CA ALA A 513 -33.01 53.80 1.99
C ALA A 513 -34.21 53.05 2.62
N ARG A 514 -34.70 51.96 2.00
CA ARG A 514 -35.77 51.11 2.61
C ARG A 514 -35.32 50.45 3.91
N PHE A 515 -34.02 50.30 4.10
CA PHE A 515 -33.41 49.67 5.27
C PHE A 515 -32.70 50.71 6.17
N ASN A 516 -32.97 52.01 5.99
CA ASN A 516 -32.30 53.10 6.67
C ASN A 516 -30.76 53.13 6.48
N LEU A 517 -30.27 52.67 5.33
CA LEU A 517 -28.85 52.65 4.99
C LEU A 517 -28.51 53.70 3.94
N SER A 518 -27.34 54.33 4.08
CA SER A 518 -26.71 55.16 3.06
C SER A 518 -25.64 54.38 2.30
N TRP A 519 -25.13 54.94 1.21
CA TRP A 519 -23.98 54.37 0.52
C TRP A 519 -22.77 54.24 1.45
N ASP A 520 -22.46 55.30 2.20
CA ASP A 520 -21.30 55.34 3.10
C ASP A 520 -21.42 54.30 4.22
N SER A 521 -22.63 54.09 4.76
CA SER A 521 -22.85 53.03 5.76
C SER A 521 -22.78 51.62 5.17
N ALA A 522 -23.14 51.45 3.88
CA ALA A 522 -23.17 50.16 3.20
C ALA A 522 -21.79 49.75 2.64
N HIS A 523 -20.99 50.73 2.22
CA HIS A 523 -19.65 50.53 1.64
C HIS A 523 -18.61 50.17 2.72
N GLY A 524 -18.90 50.50 3.99
CA GLY A 524 -17.93 50.45 5.09
C GLY A 524 -17.20 51.79 5.13
N GLY A 525 -17.30 52.49 6.27
CA GLY A 525 -16.71 53.82 6.46
C GLY A 525 -15.20 53.83 6.29
#